data_AF-A0A1J3JX30-F1
#
_entry.id   AF-A0A1J3JX30-F1
#
_cell.length_a   1.000
_cell.length_b   1.000
_cell.length_c   1.000
_cell.angle_alpha   90.00
_cell.angle_beta   90.00
_cell.angle_gamma   90.00
#
_symmetry.space_group_name_H-M   'P 1'
#
loop_
_entity.id
_entity.type
_entity.pdbx_description
1 polymer ?
#
loop_
_entity_poly.entity_id
_entity_poly.type
_entity_poly.pdbx_seq_one_letter_code
_entity_poly.pdbx_strand_id
1 'polypeptide(L)'
;GDYWKFMKKVITTNMLGPQALERSRGTRAAEVERFYIYLLDKAMKKQSVDIGEEAMRVVNSILGNMSMGRGFSEENNNVVKVSKFAVEFLGLTNKMLFAQ
;
A
#
# COMPACT_ATOMS: atom_id res chain seq x y z
N GLY A 1 -23.47 4.40 10.63
CA GLY A 1 -24.58 3.59 10.08
C GLY A 1 -24.09 2.22 9.66
N ASP A 2 -25.01 1.32 9.29
CA ASP A 2 -24.70 -0.11 9.06
C ASP A 2 -23.78 -0.35 7.86
N TYR A 3 -23.87 0.48 6.82
CA TYR A 3 -22.92 0.45 5.69
C TYR A 3 -21.45 0.60 6.15
N TRP A 4 -21.19 1.57 7.04
CA TRP A 4 -19.84 1.78 7.58
C TRP A 4 -19.35 0.59 8.41
N LYS A 5 -20.23 -0.02 9.21
CA LYS A 5 -19.90 -1.24 9.97
C LYS A 5 -19.57 -2.41 9.03
N PHE A 6 -20.34 -2.57 7.96
CA PHE A 6 -20.07 -3.60 6.94
C PHE A 6 -18.72 -3.37 6.25
N MET A 7 -18.45 -2.15 5.78
CA MET A 7 -17.16 -1.82 5.15
C MET A 7 -15.98 -2.05 6.10
N LYS A 8 -16.10 -1.62 7.36
CA LYS A 8 -15.08 -1.87 8.39
C LYS A 8 -14.83 -3.38 8.57
N LYS A 9 -15.89 -4.20 8.61
CA LYS A 9 -15.79 -5.67 8.73
C LYS A 9 -15.06 -6.28 7.54
N VAL A 10 -15.38 -5.86 6.31
CA VAL A 10 -14.73 -6.36 5.08
C VAL A 10 -13.24 -6.02 5.09
N ILE A 11 -12.87 -4.77 5.36
CA ILE A 11 -11.46 -4.33 5.37
C ILE A 11 -10.68 -5.01 6.50
N THR A 12 -11.27 -5.11 7.69
CA THR A 12 -10.62 -5.77 8.84
C THR A 12 -10.44 -7.26 8.57
N THR A 13 -11.45 -7.97 8.08
CA THR A 13 -11.36 -9.43 7.89
C THR A 13 -10.39 -9.82 6.78
N ASN A 14 -10.36 -9.03 5.69
CA ASN A 14 -9.66 -9.43 4.47
C ASN A 14 -8.31 -8.74 4.26
N MET A 15 -8.01 -7.66 4.98
CA MET A 15 -6.82 -6.85 4.69
C MET A 15 -6.00 -6.46 5.93
N LEU A 16 -6.63 -5.87 6.95
CA LEU A 16 -5.91 -5.27 8.08
C LEU A 16 -5.94 -6.12 9.36
N GLY A 17 -6.76 -7.15 9.43
CA GLY A 17 -6.87 -8.02 10.60
C GLY A 17 -5.68 -8.97 10.71
N PRO A 18 -5.37 -9.49 11.92
CA PRO A 18 -4.17 -10.29 12.16
C PRO A 18 -4.00 -11.48 11.19
N GLN A 19 -5.08 -12.22 10.92
CA GLN A 19 -5.04 -13.34 9.97
C GLN A 19 -4.78 -12.90 8.53
N ALA A 20 -5.37 -11.78 8.09
CA ALA A 20 -5.13 -11.23 6.76
C ALA A 20 -3.70 -10.70 6.62
N LEU A 21 -3.16 -10.07 7.66
CA LEU A 21 -1.78 -9.60 7.70
C LEU A 21 -0.76 -10.75 7.66
N GLU A 22 -1.08 -11.89 8.28
CA GLU A 22 -0.22 -13.08 8.20
C GLU A 22 -0.26 -13.70 6.81
N ARG A 23 -1.46 -13.86 6.22
CA ARG A 23 -1.60 -14.39 4.84
C ARG A 23 -0.87 -13.53 3.81
N SER A 24 -0.91 -12.21 3.97
CA SER A 24 -0.26 -11.26 3.06
C SER A 24 1.21 -10.98 3.38
N ARG A 25 1.79 -11.62 4.41
CA ARG A 25 3.16 -11.35 4.85
C ARG A 25 4.19 -11.56 3.74
N GLY A 26 4.07 -12.64 2.97
CA GLY A 26 4.94 -12.93 1.84
C GLY A 26 4.85 -11.86 0.74
N THR A 27 3.63 -11.44 0.40
CA THR A 27 3.40 -10.35 -0.57
C THR A 27 4.05 -9.06 -0.13
N ARG A 28 3.88 -8.66 1.14
CA ARG A 28 4.50 -7.44 1.68
C ARG A 28 6.03 -7.51 1.67
N ALA A 29 6.60 -8.67 2.02
CA ALA A 29 8.04 -8.87 1.98
C ALA A 29 8.61 -8.74 0.56
N ALA A 30 7.93 -9.32 -0.44
CA ALA A 30 8.34 -9.23 -1.84
C ALA A 30 8.31 -7.79 -2.39
N GLU A 31 7.30 -6.99 -2.03
CA GLU A 31 7.24 -5.58 -2.43
C GLU A 31 8.33 -4.74 -1.75
N VAL A 32 8.65 -5.01 -0.47
CA VAL A 32 9.76 -4.35 0.24
C VAL A 32 11.11 -4.72 -0.35
N GLU A 33 11.32 -5.97 -0.75
CA GLU A 33 12.55 -6.42 -1.41
C GLU A 33 12.73 -5.72 -2.77
N ARG A 34 11.66 -5.63 -3.58
CA ARG A 34 11.68 -4.87 -4.84
C ARG A 34 12.01 -3.40 -4.62
N PHE A 35 11.43 -2.80 -3.59
CA PHE A 35 11.70 -1.41 -3.22
C PHE A 35 13.18 -1.20 -2.85
N TYR A 36 13.76 -2.11 -2.07
CA TYR A 36 15.17 -2.09 -1.75
C TYR A 36 16.06 -2.17 -2.99
N ILE A 37 15.80 -3.13 -3.88
CA ILE A 37 16.57 -3.31 -5.13
C ILE A 37 16.49 -2.04 -6.00
N TYR A 38 15.31 -1.44 -6.10
CA TYR A 38 15.10 -0.19 -6.83
C TYR A 38 15.93 0.96 -6.25
N LEU A 39 15.85 1.19 -4.93
CA LEU A 39 16.62 2.26 -4.29
C LEU A 39 18.13 2.03 -4.39
N LEU A 40 18.58 0.77 -4.31
CA LEU A 40 19.98 0.41 -4.49
C LEU A 40 20.47 0.75 -5.91
N ASP A 41 19.69 0.43 -6.95
CA ASP A 41 20.01 0.78 -8.34
C ASP A 41 20.13 2.31 -8.52
N LYS A 42 19.19 3.07 -7.95
CA LYS A 42 19.24 4.55 -7.96
C LYS A 42 20.49 5.09 -7.27
N ALA A 43 20.83 4.53 -6.10
CA ALA A 43 22.02 4.92 -5.34
C ALA A 43 23.32 4.61 -6.11
N MET A 44 23.42 3.43 -6.72
CA MET A 44 24.59 3.04 -7.54
C MET A 44 24.79 3.99 -8.73
N LYS A 45 23.69 4.50 -9.30
CA LYS A 45 23.69 5.49 -10.38
C LYS A 45 23.86 6.94 -9.90
N LYS A 46 24.04 7.16 -8.58
CA LYS A 46 24.11 8.49 -7.95
C LYS A 46 22.89 9.38 -8.26
N GLN A 47 21.72 8.78 -8.42
CA GLN A 47 20.47 9.49 -8.66
C GLN A 47 19.85 9.92 -7.33
N SER A 48 19.39 11.16 -7.24
CA SER A 48 18.56 11.64 -6.12
C SER A 48 17.13 11.14 -6.29
N VAL A 49 16.48 10.81 -5.18
CA VAL A 49 15.07 10.42 -5.13
C VAL A 49 14.37 11.15 -3.98
N ASP A 50 13.07 11.42 -4.13
CA ASP A 50 12.24 11.86 -3.02
C ASP A 50 11.75 10.64 -2.24
N ILE A 51 12.21 10.51 -0.98
CA ILE A 51 11.89 9.33 -0.16
C ILE A 51 10.39 9.27 0.18
N GLY A 52 9.69 10.41 0.27
CA GLY A 52 8.25 10.45 0.53
C GLY A 52 7.46 9.88 -0.64
N GLU A 53 7.78 10.29 -1.87
CA GLU A 53 7.16 9.78 -3.09
C GLU A 53 7.43 8.27 -3.27
N GLU A 54 8.67 7.85 -3.03
CA GLU A 54 9.08 6.45 -3.14
C GLU A 54 8.44 5.57 -2.04
N ALA A 55 8.29 6.08 -0.82
CA ALA A 55 7.55 5.42 0.25
C ALA A 55 6.06 5.26 -0.11
N MET A 56 5.44 6.30 -0.68
CA MET A 56 4.06 6.23 -1.16
C MET A 56 3.91 5.21 -2.30
N ARG A 57 4.90 5.11 -3.18
CA ARG A 57 4.92 4.11 -4.27
C ARG A 57 4.91 2.68 -3.72
N VAL A 58 5.76 2.34 -2.75
CA VAL A 58 5.79 0.98 -2.18
C VAL A 58 4.52 0.65 -1.39
N VAL A 59 3.97 1.61 -0.62
CA VAL A 59 2.69 1.43 0.09
C VAL A 59 1.57 1.11 -0.91
N ASN A 60 1.54 1.82 -2.03
CA ASN A 60 0.57 1.59 -3.09
C ASN A 60 0.68 0.22 -3.75
N SER A 61 1.90 -0.24 -4.05
CA SER A 61 2.11 -1.58 -4.60
C SER A 61 1.64 -2.66 -3.64
N ILE A 62 1.94 -2.51 -2.35
CA ILE A 62 1.49 -3.42 -1.30
C ILE A 62 -0.05 -3.47 -1.23
N LEU A 63 -0.70 -2.31 -1.10
CA LEU A 63 -2.15 -2.25 -0.94
C LEU A 63 -2.89 -2.71 -2.20
N GLY A 64 -2.38 -2.37 -3.38
CA GLY A 64 -2.90 -2.84 -4.67
C GLY A 64 -2.81 -4.36 -4.78
N ASN A 65 -1.67 -4.94 -4.39
CA ASN A 65 -1.47 -6.38 -4.44
C ASN A 65 -2.37 -7.11 -3.41
N MET A 66 -2.45 -6.58 -2.18
CA MET A 66 -3.31 -7.14 -1.14
C MET A 66 -4.81 -7.05 -1.46
N SER A 67 -5.26 -6.04 -2.23
CA SER A 67 -6.67 -5.84 -2.56
C SER A 67 -7.10 -6.44 -3.90
N MET A 68 -6.26 -6.34 -4.93
CA MET A 68 -6.59 -6.73 -6.32
C MET A 68 -5.71 -7.87 -6.86
N GLY A 69 -4.77 -8.38 -6.07
CA GLY A 69 -3.82 -9.42 -6.50
C GLY A 69 -2.81 -8.93 -7.55
N ARG A 70 -2.69 -7.61 -7.76
CA ARG A 70 -1.78 -6.99 -8.72
C ARG A 70 -1.05 -5.85 -8.05
N GLY A 71 0.29 -5.85 -8.14
CA GLY A 71 1.09 -4.67 -7.84
C GLY A 71 0.90 -3.62 -8.94
N PHE A 72 0.86 -2.34 -8.59
CA PHE A 72 0.84 -1.27 -9.57
C PHE A 72 2.25 -1.10 -10.15
N SER A 73 2.45 -1.56 -11.39
CA SER A 73 3.66 -1.30 -12.16
C SER A 73 3.60 0.09 -12.79
N GLU A 74 4.76 0.74 -12.93
CA GLU A 74 4.92 2.07 -13.54
C GLU A 74 4.23 2.16 -14.90
N GLU A 75 3.11 2.87 -14.93
CA GLU A 75 2.60 3.51 -16.12
C GLU A 75 2.22 4.93 -15.70
N ASN A 76 2.90 5.93 -16.28
CA ASN A 76 2.95 7.32 -15.82
C ASN A 76 1.58 7.98 -15.57
N ASN A 77 0.50 7.47 -16.16
CA ASN A 77 -0.86 8.00 -16.00
C ASN A 77 -1.60 7.45 -14.76
N ASN A 78 -1.06 6.41 -14.13
CA ASN A 78 -1.68 5.70 -13.01
C ASN A 78 -1.13 6.17 -11.64
N VAL A 79 0.06 6.75 -11.60
CA VAL A 79 0.76 7.15 -10.36
C VAL A 79 -0.08 8.15 -9.54
N VAL A 80 -0.69 9.16 -10.18
CA VAL A 80 -1.50 10.19 -9.47
C VAL A 80 -2.79 9.60 -8.87
N LYS A 81 -3.48 8.71 -9.59
CA LYS A 81 -4.70 8.04 -9.10
C LYS A 81 -4.40 7.07 -7.97
N VAL A 82 -3.26 6.38 -8.09
CA VAL A 82 -2.76 5.42 -7.10
C VAL A 82 -2.35 6.13 -5.82
N SER A 83 -1.63 7.26 -5.90
CA SER A 83 -1.32 8.11 -4.74
C SER A 83 -2.57 8.61 -4.01
N LYS A 84 -3.62 9.00 -4.75
CA LYS A 84 -4.91 9.37 -4.14
C LYS A 84 -5.56 8.20 -3.39
N PHE A 85 -5.52 6.99 -3.96
CA PHE A 85 -6.05 5.78 -3.31
C PHE A 85 -5.30 5.45 -2.01
N ALA A 86 -3.95 5.51 -1.98
CA ALA A 86 -3.21 5.31 -0.73
C ALA A 86 -3.57 6.35 0.33
N VAL A 87 -3.68 7.63 -0.05
CA VAL A 87 -4.05 8.70 0.90
C VAL A 87 -5.45 8.47 1.46
N GLU A 88 -6.42 8.12 0.60
CA GLU A 88 -7.78 7.80 1.02
C GLU A 88 -7.83 6.54 1.90
N PHE A 89 -7.07 5.51 1.56
CA PHE A 89 -6.97 4.28 2.34
C PHE A 89 -6.31 4.51 3.71
N LEU A 90 -5.25 5.32 3.77
CA LEU A 90 -4.63 5.75 5.02
C LEU A 90 -5.61 6.57 5.87
N GLY A 91 -6.35 7.49 5.27
CA GLY A 91 -7.40 8.25 5.94
C GLY A 91 -8.52 7.36 6.49
N LEU A 92 -8.94 6.36 5.73
CA LEU A 92 -9.91 5.34 6.15
C LEU A 92 -9.34 4.49 7.31
N THR A 93 -8.08 4.07 7.22
CA THR A 93 -7.41 3.29 8.25
C THR A 93 -7.31 4.07 9.54
N ASN A 94 -6.96 5.36 9.49
CA ASN A 94 -6.96 6.23 10.66
C ASN A 94 -8.37 6.37 11.27
N LYS A 95 -9.41 6.54 10.44
CA LYS A 95 -10.80 6.52 10.92
C LYS A 95 -11.22 5.16 11.50
N MET A 96 -10.65 4.06 11.04
CA MET A 96 -10.97 2.73 11.56
C MET A 96 -10.26 2.43 12.89
N LEU A 97 -9.02 2.89 13.05
CA LEU A 97 -8.16 2.63 14.22
C LEU A 97 -8.34 3.66 15.34
N PHE A 98 -8.62 4.92 15.02
CA PHE A 98 -8.60 6.03 15.98
C PHE A 98 -9.93 6.77 16.17
N ALA A 99 -10.98 6.45 15.40
CA ALA A 99 -12.32 6.93 15.74
C ALA A 99 -12.95 5.96 16.75
N GLN A 100 -13.00 6.38 18.01
CA GLN A 100 -13.84 5.77 19.06
C GLN A 100 -15.32 5.90 18.71
#